data_AF-A0A698WC67-F1
#
_entry.id   AF-A0A698WC67-F1
#
_cell.length_a   1.000
_cell.length_b   1.000
_cell.length_c   1.000
_cell.angle_alpha   90.00
_cell.angle_beta   90.00
_cell.angle_gamma   90.00
#
_symmetry.space_group_name_H-M   'P 1'
#
loop_
_entity.id
_entity.type
_entity.pdbx_description
1 polymer ?
#
loop_
_entity_poly.entity_id
_entity_poly.type
_entity_poly.pdbx_seq_one_letter_code
_entity_poly.pdbx_strand_id
1 'polypeptide(L)'
;GAKRYGDWYPGREDIDSFTVVNDQGFLLTKQGDLYISSKPFDDPRLQPGGEGIDYVYDGEKHHLRPRNNGTNDNSYWGKNYTSWASASGPNAWLTFSEETNWQGIPNKVPEVKNYTGWDHMRCDPDLGLPASERGK
;
A
#
# COMPACT_ATOMS: atom_id res chain seq x y z
N GLY A 1 5.25 0.85 13.66
CA GLY A 1 4.30 1.54 12.79
C GLY A 1 4.80 2.94 12.61
N ALA A 2 4.15 3.93 13.21
CA ALA A 2 4.52 5.34 13.10
C ALA A 2 5.80 5.74 13.84
N LYS A 3 6.12 5.06 14.94
CA LYS A 3 7.37 5.23 15.69
C LYS A 3 8.28 4.04 15.43
N ARG A 4 9.56 4.32 15.14
CA ARG A 4 10.59 3.27 15.01
C ARG A 4 10.71 2.53 16.34
N TYR A 5 10.63 1.20 16.30
CA TYR A 5 10.60 0.31 17.47
C TYR A 5 9.35 0.43 18.39
N GLY A 6 8.33 1.18 17.97
CA GLY A 6 7.01 1.16 18.61
C GLY A 6 6.07 0.13 17.98
N ASP A 7 4.80 0.16 18.37
CA ASP A 7 3.76 -0.75 17.89
C ASP A 7 3.62 -0.73 16.37
N TRP A 8 3.33 -1.89 15.79
CA TRP A 8 3.27 -2.09 14.34
C TRP A 8 2.06 -1.41 13.69
N TYR A 9 0.94 -1.33 14.40
CA TYR A 9 -0.35 -0.81 13.92
C TYR A 9 -1.01 0.04 15.01
N PRO A 10 -1.90 0.98 14.65
CA PRO A 10 -2.67 1.75 15.62
C PRO A 10 -3.82 0.91 16.19
N GLY A 11 -4.18 1.15 17.45
CA GLY A 11 -5.39 0.59 18.05
C GLY A 11 -6.64 1.10 17.33
N ARG A 12 -7.74 0.33 17.36
CA ARG A 12 -9.00 0.72 16.68
C ARG A 12 -9.54 2.04 17.24
N GLU A 13 -9.40 2.22 18.54
CA GLU A 13 -9.78 3.39 19.31
C GLU A 13 -8.95 4.64 18.97
N ASP A 14 -7.78 4.48 18.37
CA ASP A 14 -6.90 5.57 17.94
C ASP A 14 -7.17 6.03 16.50
N ILE A 15 -8.00 5.31 15.75
CA ILE A 15 -8.35 5.66 14.38
C ILE A 15 -9.26 6.88 14.38
N ASP A 16 -8.88 7.90 13.63
CA ASP A 16 -9.69 9.09 13.38
C ASP A 16 -10.50 8.95 12.09
N SER A 17 -9.84 8.57 10.99
CA SER A 17 -10.50 8.41 9.70
C SER A 17 -9.80 7.38 8.80
N PHE A 18 -10.57 6.83 7.85
CA PHE A 18 -10.07 6.03 6.75
C PHE A 18 -10.60 6.60 5.44
N THR A 19 -9.71 6.93 4.52
CA THR A 19 -10.03 7.57 3.23
C THR A 19 -9.40 6.76 2.11
N VAL A 20 -10.11 6.58 1.01
CA VAL A 20 -9.57 5.97 -0.21
C VAL A 20 -9.57 7.02 -1.31
N VAL A 21 -8.41 7.25 -1.94
CA VAL A 21 -8.24 8.16 -3.07
C VAL A 21 -7.38 7.49 -4.12
N ASN A 22 -7.86 7.43 -5.36
CA ASN A 22 -7.15 6.82 -6.50
C ASN A 22 -6.60 5.41 -6.18
N ASP A 23 -7.48 4.56 -5.64
CA ASP A 23 -7.18 3.15 -5.27
C ASP A 23 -6.04 2.97 -4.25
N GLN A 24 -5.71 4.04 -3.51
CA GLN A 24 -4.81 4.04 -2.37
C GLN A 24 -5.58 4.42 -1.11
N GLY A 25 -5.40 3.67 -0.01
CA GLY A 25 -6.06 3.98 1.24
C GLY A 25 -5.14 4.65 2.25
N PHE A 26 -5.75 5.50 3.07
CA PHE A 26 -5.14 6.40 4.03
C PHE A 26 -5.90 6.30 5.35
N LEU A 27 -5.23 5.80 6.38
CA LEU A 27 -5.74 5.74 7.74
C LEU A 27 -5.03 6.81 8.57
N LEU A 28 -5.79 7.78 9.08
CA LEU A 28 -5.29 8.82 9.97
C LEU A 28 -5.63 8.47 11.41
N THR A 29 -4.65 8.57 12.31
CA THR A 29 -4.88 8.41 13.75
C THR A 29 -5.21 9.75 14.41
N LYS A 30 -5.81 9.69 15.60
CA LYS A 30 -6.10 10.87 16.44
C LYS A 30 -4.84 11.63 16.86
N GLN A 31 -3.69 10.94 16.88
CA GLN A 31 -2.38 11.50 17.17
C GLN A 31 -1.73 12.16 15.94
N GLY A 32 -2.36 12.06 14.76
CA GLY A 32 -1.86 12.62 13.50
C GLY A 32 -0.92 11.70 12.73
N ASP A 33 -0.79 10.44 13.13
CA ASP A 33 0.00 9.46 12.38
C ASP A 33 -0.77 9.00 11.14
N LEU A 34 -0.09 9.00 9.99
CA LEU A 34 -0.68 8.56 8.73
C LEU A 34 -0.19 7.16 8.38
N TYR A 35 -1.12 6.23 8.23
CA TYR A 35 -0.89 4.88 7.71
C TYR A 35 -1.47 4.78 6.29
N ILE A 36 -0.74 4.15 5.38
CA ILE A 36 -1.02 4.19 3.95
C ILE A 36 -0.76 2.81 3.33
N SER A 37 -1.59 2.43 2.36
CA SER A 37 -1.25 1.37 1.43
C SER A 37 -0.23 1.83 0.40
N SER A 38 0.37 0.91 -0.34
CA SER A 38 1.07 1.28 -1.58
C SER A 38 0.10 1.93 -2.59
N LYS A 39 0.68 2.63 -3.57
CA LYS A 39 -0.02 2.99 -4.80
C LYS A 39 -0.44 1.72 -5.57
N PRO A 40 -1.45 1.82 -6.45
CA PRO A 40 -1.88 0.70 -7.28
C PRO A 40 -0.75 0.04 -8.06
N PHE A 41 -0.85 -1.30 -8.07
CA PHE A 41 0.04 -2.26 -8.72
C PHE A 41 1.42 -2.40 -8.08
N ASP A 42 1.98 -3.59 -8.26
CA ASP A 42 3.28 -3.96 -7.72
C ASP A 42 4.42 -3.40 -8.57
N ASP A 43 5.59 -3.29 -7.94
CA ASP A 43 6.81 -2.98 -8.68
C ASP A 43 7.16 -4.11 -9.67
N PRO A 44 7.22 -3.84 -10.99
CA PRO A 44 7.51 -4.87 -11.99
C PRO A 44 8.91 -5.48 -11.83
N ARG A 45 9.86 -4.75 -11.24
CA ARG A 45 11.22 -5.26 -10.98
C ARG A 45 11.23 -6.38 -9.96
N LEU A 46 10.20 -6.43 -9.10
CA LEU A 46 10.01 -7.46 -8.10
C LEU A 46 9.07 -8.59 -8.54
N GLN A 47 8.53 -8.56 -9.76
CA GLN A 47 7.71 -9.66 -10.28
C GLN A 47 8.57 -10.85 -10.74
N PRO A 48 7.99 -12.06 -10.91
CA PRO A 48 8.74 -13.20 -11.45
C PRO A 48 9.43 -12.87 -12.78
N GLY A 49 10.75 -13.07 -12.83
CA GLY A 49 11.58 -12.73 -14.00
C GLY A 49 12.05 -11.27 -14.05
N GLY A 50 11.71 -10.45 -13.06
CA GLY A 50 12.24 -9.10 -12.90
C GLY A 50 13.73 -9.08 -12.54
N GLU A 51 14.32 -7.88 -12.53
CA GLU A 51 15.76 -7.69 -12.24
C GLU A 51 16.08 -7.52 -10.75
N GLY A 52 15.07 -7.27 -9.91
CA GLY A 52 15.26 -6.88 -8.51
C GLY A 52 15.53 -5.38 -8.36
N ILE A 53 15.90 -4.94 -7.15
CA ILE A 53 16.19 -3.54 -6.86
C ILE A 53 17.49 -3.44 -6.07
N ASP A 54 18.48 -2.76 -6.64
CA ASP A 54 19.67 -2.34 -5.90
C ASP A 54 19.35 -1.10 -5.07
N TYR A 55 19.73 -1.13 -3.79
CA TYR A 55 19.54 0.00 -2.88
C TYR A 55 20.71 0.14 -1.91
N VAL A 56 20.84 1.32 -1.30
CA VAL A 56 21.87 1.61 -0.29
C VAL A 56 21.19 1.89 1.04
N TYR A 57 21.57 1.13 2.06
CA TYR A 57 21.09 1.33 3.43
C TYR A 57 22.29 1.38 4.36
N ASP A 58 22.37 2.43 5.16
CA ASP A 58 23.50 2.67 6.08
C ASP A 58 24.89 2.62 5.40
N GLY A 59 24.97 3.10 4.15
CA GLY A 59 26.20 3.10 3.35
C GLY A 59 26.56 1.74 2.73
N GLU A 60 25.84 0.67 3.04
CA GLU A 60 26.03 -0.65 2.44
C GLU A 60 25.12 -0.86 1.23
N LYS A 61 25.66 -1.54 0.21
CA LYS A 61 24.89 -1.92 -0.98
C LYS A 61 24.14 -3.21 -0.73
N HIS A 62 22.85 -3.21 -1.05
CA HIS A 62 21.96 -4.35 -0.93
C HIS A 62 21.21 -4.57 -2.24
N HIS A 63 20.66 -5.77 -2.40
CA HIS A 63 19.87 -6.15 -3.57
C HIS A 63 18.60 -6.88 -3.12
N LEU A 64 17.44 -6.27 -3.39
CA LEU A 64 16.13 -6.92 -3.30
C LEU A 64 15.95 -7.82 -4.50
N ARG A 65 15.81 -9.12 -4.26
CA ARG A 65 15.57 -10.08 -5.33
C ARG A 65 14.12 -10.03 -5.81
N PRO A 66 13.85 -10.37 -7.09
CA PRO A 66 12.50 -10.61 -7.56
C PRO A 66 11.75 -11.63 -6.70
N ARG A 67 10.44 -11.41 -6.54
CA ARG A 67 9.56 -12.29 -5.78
C ARG A 67 9.32 -13.57 -6.57
N ASN A 68 9.49 -14.71 -5.91
CA ASN A 68 9.11 -16.00 -6.45
C ASN A 68 7.71 -16.37 -5.95
N ASN A 69 6.99 -17.17 -6.74
CA ASN A 69 5.69 -17.70 -6.35
C ASN A 69 5.83 -18.50 -5.03
N GLY A 70 5.30 -17.97 -3.92
CA GLY A 70 5.38 -18.60 -2.59
C GLY A 70 6.11 -17.82 -1.49
N THR A 71 6.65 -16.63 -1.76
CA THR A 71 7.10 -15.74 -0.67
C THR A 71 5.89 -15.08 0.00
N ASN A 72 5.85 -15.12 1.35
CA ASN A 72 4.91 -14.37 2.19
C ASN A 72 5.29 -12.88 2.21
N ASP A 73 5.55 -12.31 1.04
CA ASP A 73 5.96 -10.92 0.92
C ASP A 73 4.72 -10.05 1.06
N ASN A 74 4.63 -9.31 2.16
CA ASN A 74 3.45 -8.48 2.43
C ASN A 74 3.43 -7.22 1.54
N SER A 75 4.50 -6.89 0.82
CA SER A 75 4.62 -5.68 -0.02
C SER A 75 3.72 -5.66 -1.26
N TYR A 76 3.03 -6.75 -1.58
CA TYR A 76 2.04 -6.75 -2.66
C TYR A 76 0.99 -5.65 -2.45
N TRP A 77 0.57 -5.03 -3.55
CA TRP A 77 -0.50 -4.04 -3.54
C TRP A 77 -1.74 -4.60 -2.84
N GLY A 78 -2.28 -3.80 -1.93
CA GLY A 78 -3.43 -4.18 -1.11
C GLY A 78 -3.14 -5.12 0.06
N LYS A 79 -1.91 -5.62 0.25
CA LYS A 79 -1.57 -6.50 1.39
C LYS A 79 -0.94 -5.79 2.58
N ASN A 80 -0.33 -4.63 2.36
CA ASN A 80 0.34 -3.87 3.41
C ASN A 80 -0.30 -2.51 3.66
N TYR A 81 -0.44 -2.19 4.95
CA TYR A 81 -0.67 -0.85 5.46
C TYR A 81 0.43 -0.54 6.45
N THR A 82 1.16 0.55 6.23
CA THR A 82 2.23 0.96 7.13
C THR A 82 2.25 2.47 7.28
N SER A 83 2.95 2.96 8.29
CA SER A 83 3.03 4.40 8.51
C SER A 83 3.85 5.09 7.41
N TRP A 84 3.42 6.29 7.02
CA TRP A 84 4.19 7.16 6.13
C TRP A 84 5.61 7.39 6.66
N ALA A 85 5.76 7.62 7.98
CA ALA A 85 7.06 7.81 8.61
C ALA A 85 8.02 6.64 8.38
N SER A 86 7.51 5.40 8.42
CA SER A 86 8.31 4.20 8.23
C SER A 86 8.72 3.91 6.78
N ALA A 87 7.93 4.36 5.80
CA ALA A 87 8.13 4.06 4.37
C ALA A 87 8.65 5.25 3.55
N SER A 88 8.37 6.49 3.94
CA SER A 88 8.70 7.70 3.18
C SER A 88 9.15 8.88 4.06
N GLY A 89 9.27 8.67 5.37
CA GLY A 89 9.81 9.68 6.29
C GLY A 89 11.32 9.89 6.10
N PRO A 90 11.89 10.98 6.67
CA PRO A 90 13.31 11.30 6.50
C PRO A 90 14.29 10.21 6.92
N ASN A 91 13.87 9.34 7.85
CA ASN A 91 14.64 8.20 8.35
C ASN A 91 13.87 6.89 8.15
N ALA A 92 13.20 6.73 6.99
CA ALA A 92 12.45 5.52 6.66
C ALA A 92 13.29 4.26 6.89
N TRP A 93 12.64 3.21 7.40
CA TRP A 93 13.32 1.97 7.82
C TRP A 93 12.68 0.72 7.23
N LEU A 94 11.66 0.89 6.39
CA LEU A 94 11.09 -0.21 5.61
C LEU A 94 11.70 -0.21 4.22
N THR A 95 12.15 -1.38 3.81
CA THR A 95 12.72 -1.60 2.48
C THR A 95 11.70 -1.38 1.34
N PHE A 96 10.40 -1.29 1.66
CA PHE A 96 9.37 -0.90 0.71
C PHE A 96 9.63 0.47 0.09
N SER A 97 10.37 1.36 0.75
CA SER A 97 10.75 2.68 0.21
C SER A 97 11.41 2.62 -1.17
N GLU A 98 12.03 1.50 -1.51
CA GLU A 98 12.76 1.28 -2.76
C GLU A 98 11.83 0.91 -3.93
N GLU A 99 10.60 0.50 -3.63
CA GLU A 99 9.59 0.11 -4.61
C GLU A 99 8.87 1.34 -5.19
N THR A 100 8.66 1.34 -6.50
CA THR A 100 8.01 2.45 -7.24
C THR A 100 6.62 2.79 -6.72
N ASN A 101 5.85 1.79 -6.27
CA ASN A 101 4.52 1.97 -5.69
C ASN A 101 4.54 2.53 -4.26
N TRP A 102 5.71 2.61 -3.61
CA TRP A 102 5.91 3.25 -2.32
C TRP A 102 6.65 4.60 -2.40
N GLN A 103 7.12 4.97 -3.59
CA GLN A 103 7.78 6.25 -3.84
C GLN A 103 6.78 7.38 -4.10
N GLY A 104 7.12 8.59 -3.63
CA GLY A 104 6.29 9.79 -3.81
C GLY A 104 4.89 9.65 -3.20
N ILE A 105 4.77 8.94 -2.08
CA ILE A 105 3.53 8.84 -1.31
C ILE A 105 3.30 10.14 -0.54
N PRO A 106 2.08 10.69 -0.55
CA PRO A 106 1.77 11.93 0.15
C PRO A 106 1.87 11.76 1.67
N ASN A 107 2.35 12.80 2.35
CA ASN A 107 2.52 12.84 3.81
C ASN A 107 1.27 13.32 4.56
N LYS A 108 0.15 13.46 3.86
CA LYS A 108 -1.17 13.83 4.37
C LYS A 108 -2.23 13.16 3.51
N VAL A 109 -3.43 13.02 4.05
CA VAL A 109 -4.58 12.52 3.28
C VAL A 109 -4.83 13.47 2.09
N PRO A 110 -4.81 12.97 0.84
CA PRO A 110 -5.14 13.79 -0.32
C PRO A 110 -6.57 14.32 -0.28
N GLU A 111 -6.80 15.47 -0.89
CA GLU A 111 -8.16 15.98 -1.08
C GLU A 111 -8.95 15.04 -1.99
N VAL A 112 -10.15 14.65 -1.54
CA VAL A 112 -11.07 13.83 -2.31
C VAL A 112 -11.75 14.72 -3.36
N LYS A 113 -11.38 14.55 -4.64
CA LYS A 113 -11.94 15.31 -5.77
C LYS A 113 -12.74 14.40 -6.67
N ASN A 114 -13.89 14.88 -7.14
CA ASN A 114 -14.75 14.18 -8.11
C ASN A 114 -15.04 12.72 -7.72
N TYR A 115 -15.19 12.46 -6.42
CA TYR A 115 -15.50 11.13 -5.92
C TYR A 115 -16.87 10.70 -6.44
N THR A 116 -16.86 9.73 -7.36
CA THR A 116 -18.07 9.11 -7.90
C THR A 116 -18.62 8.02 -6.98
N GLY A 117 -18.00 7.82 -5.82
CA GLY A 117 -18.52 6.95 -4.79
C GLY A 117 -18.41 5.45 -5.06
N TRP A 118 -18.56 4.70 -3.97
CA TRP A 118 -18.97 3.30 -3.94
C TRP A 118 -20.44 3.12 -4.35
N ASP A 119 -21.15 4.20 -4.73
CA ASP A 119 -22.54 4.16 -5.22
C ASP A 119 -22.68 3.29 -6.50
N HIS A 120 -21.55 2.94 -7.13
CA HIS A 120 -21.46 1.99 -8.24
C HIS A 120 -20.93 0.60 -7.86
N MET A 121 -20.48 0.36 -6.62
CA MET A 121 -20.18 -0.98 -6.11
C MET A 121 -21.47 -1.70 -5.73
N ARG A 122 -22.30 -1.96 -6.73
CA ARG A 122 -23.23 -3.09 -6.64
C ARG A 122 -22.39 -4.33 -6.93
N CYS A 123 -22.32 -5.27 -5.99
CA CYS A 123 -21.96 -6.63 -6.36
C CYS A 123 -22.99 -7.08 -7.40
N ASP A 124 -22.60 -7.03 -8.66
CA ASP A 124 -23.31 -7.69 -9.73
C ASP A 124 -22.60 -9.03 -9.92
N PRO A 125 -23.10 -10.13 -9.30
CA PRO A 125 -22.49 -11.45 -9.41
C PRO A 125 -22.49 -11.96 -10.86
N ASP A 126 -23.26 -11.33 -11.74
CA ASP A 126 -23.36 -11.67 -13.15
C ASP A 126 -22.38 -10.88 -14.04
N LEU A 127 -21.65 -9.92 -13.46
CA LEU A 127 -20.70 -9.08 -14.18
C LEU A 127 -19.49 -9.92 -14.60
N GLY A 128 -19.32 -10.09 -15.91
CA GLY A 128 -18.28 -10.93 -16.50
C GLY A 128 -18.73 -12.34 -16.89
N LEU A 129 -19.96 -12.75 -16.54
CA LEU A 129 -20.52 -14.02 -16.98
C LEU A 129 -21.14 -13.93 -18.39
N PRO A 130 -21.06 -15.00 -19.20
CA PRO A 130 -21.82 -15.11 -20.44
C PRO A 130 -23.33 -15.10 -20.15
N ALA A 131 -24.12 -14.63 -21.12
CA ALA A 131 -25.56 -14.40 -20.93
C ALA A 131 -26.34 -15.65 -20.44
N SER A 132 -25.85 -16.85 -20.71
CA SER A 132 -26.42 -18.13 -20.26
C SER A 132 -26.24 -18.45 -18.77
N GLU A 133 -25.41 -17.68 -18.07
CA GLU A 133 -24.96 -17.95 -16.69
C GLU A 133 -25.36 -16.86 -15.70
N ARG A 134 -25.96 -15.77 -16.17
CA ARG A 134 -26.44 -14.68 -15.31
C ARG A 134 -27.71 -15.11 -14.54
N GLY A 135 -27.77 -14.87 -13.23
CA GLY A 135 -28.95 -15.06 -12.38
C GLY A 135 -29.29 -16.51 -12.00
N LYS A 136 -28.36 -17.45 -12.12
CA LYS A 136 -28.51 -18.86 -11.70
C LYS A 136 -28.04 -19.12 -10.28
#